data_AF-A0A9K3IH87-F1
#
_entry.id   AF-A0A9K3IH87-F1
#
_cell.length_a   1.000
_cell.length_b   1.000
_cell.length_c   1.000
_cell.angle_alpha   90.00
_cell.angle_beta   90.00
_cell.angle_gamma   90.00
#
_symmetry.space_group_name_H-M   'P 1'
#
loop_
_entity.id
_entity.type
_entity.pdbx_description
1 polymer ?
#
loop_
_entity_poly.entity_id
_entity_poly.type
_entity_poly.pdbx_seq_one_letter_code
_entity_poly.pdbx_strand_id
1 'polypeptide(L)'
;MDTEFYNAFATPSGPAAVVQAINIENETGITQKPPKLMSIEEYYGWKDRFENWVQANHLRSWECILKKYVLHRTELQTTKNLSEFTEQERVMYKAEKMMISLLQQAIKEDIFILLQQDKTAKSIWDALKVKFEGSENMIKSKKALLKKEFDLFSSLPGEVTKKLIERYCHLV
;
A
#
# COMPACT_ATOMS: atom_id res chain seq x y z
N MET A 1 40.74 -30.55 7.55
CA MET A 1 39.97 -29.34 7.17
C MET A 1 38.56 -29.66 7.60
N ASP A 2 38.15 -29.07 8.72
CA ASP A 2 37.08 -29.61 9.58
C ASP A 2 35.70 -29.39 8.97
N THR A 3 34.87 -30.44 9.01
CA THR A 3 33.48 -30.46 8.56
C THR A 3 32.64 -29.37 9.23
N GLU A 4 33.03 -28.94 10.44
CA GLU A 4 32.45 -27.79 11.16
C GLU A 4 32.67 -26.45 10.43
N PHE A 5 33.83 -26.24 9.80
CA PHE A 5 34.10 -25.02 9.04
C PHE A 5 33.22 -24.93 7.79
N TYR A 6 32.92 -26.06 7.15
CA TYR A 6 32.03 -26.11 5.99
C TYR A 6 30.56 -25.90 6.39
N ASN A 7 30.16 -26.41 7.55
CA ASN A 7 28.80 -26.22 8.10
C ASN A 7 28.53 -24.78 8.56
N ALA A 8 29.56 -24.00 8.92
CA ALA A 8 29.41 -22.60 9.33
C ALA A 8 29.00 -21.65 8.19
N PHE A 9 29.24 -22.05 6.93
CA PHE A 9 28.83 -21.29 5.73
C PHE A 9 27.70 -21.97 4.95
N ALA A 10 27.18 -23.09 5.43
CA ALA A 10 26.04 -23.75 4.82
C ALA A 10 24.78 -22.91 5.06
N THR A 11 24.12 -22.48 3.99
CA THR A 11 22.81 -21.81 4.08
C THR A 11 21.85 -22.75 4.81
N PRO A 12 21.21 -22.32 5.92
CA PRO A 12 20.32 -23.20 6.66
C PRO A 12 19.18 -23.66 5.74
N SER A 13 19.15 -24.95 5.44
CA SER A 13 18.23 -25.56 4.46
C SER A 13 17.01 -26.22 5.11
N GLY A 14 16.67 -25.81 6.33
CA GLY A 14 15.54 -26.33 7.09
C GLY A 14 14.22 -25.62 6.79
N PRO A 15 13.05 -26.24 7.07
CA PRO A 15 11.74 -25.63 6.85
C PRO A 15 11.58 -24.26 7.51
N ALA A 16 12.14 -24.08 8.71
CA ALA A 16 12.11 -22.82 9.45
C ALA A 16 12.91 -21.70 8.73
N ALA A 17 14.07 -22.04 8.16
CA ALA A 17 14.90 -21.07 7.44
C ALA A 17 14.25 -20.66 6.11
N VAL A 18 13.58 -21.60 5.44
CA VAL A 18 12.77 -21.30 4.24
C VAL A 18 11.61 -20.35 4.57
N VAL A 19 10.88 -20.62 5.66
CA VAL A 19 9.80 -19.73 6.12
C VAL A 19 10.34 -18.34 6.47
N GLN A 20 11.48 -18.28 7.15
CA GLN A 20 12.11 -17.00 7.50
C GLN A 20 12.55 -16.21 6.27
N ALA A 21 13.13 -16.88 5.26
CA ALA A 21 13.47 -16.24 3.99
C ALA A 21 12.22 -15.69 3.28
N ILE A 22 11.14 -16.48 3.20
CA ILE A 22 9.87 -16.02 2.61
C ILE A 22 9.31 -14.81 3.36
N ASN A 23 9.39 -14.79 4.69
CA ASN A 23 8.92 -13.66 5.48
C ASN A 23 9.73 -12.39 5.20
N ILE A 24 11.07 -12.51 5.14
CA ILE A 24 11.94 -11.38 4.78
C ILE A 24 11.61 -10.87 3.36
N GLU A 25 11.45 -11.78 2.39
CA GLU A 25 11.06 -11.42 1.02
C GLU A 25 9.71 -10.71 0.98
N ASN A 26 8.73 -11.14 1.78
CA ASN A 26 7.44 -10.46 1.88
C ASN A 26 7.59 -9.08 2.52
N GLU A 27 8.44 -8.91 3.53
CA GLU A 27 8.63 -7.63 4.22
C GLU A 27 9.32 -6.60 3.33
N THR A 28 10.40 -6.97 2.64
CA THR A 28 11.27 -6.04 1.89
C THR A 28 11.00 -6.01 0.39
N GLY A 29 10.37 -7.04 -0.15
CA GLY A 29 10.35 -7.31 -1.59
C GLY A 29 11.71 -7.80 -2.10
N ILE A 30 11.72 -8.21 -3.37
CA ILE A 30 12.91 -8.57 -4.14
C ILE A 30 12.87 -7.85 -5.49
N THR A 31 13.93 -7.86 -6.30
CA THR A 31 13.96 -7.14 -7.59
C THR A 31 12.81 -7.52 -8.54
N GLN A 32 12.29 -8.73 -8.42
CA GLN A 32 11.21 -9.23 -9.28
C GLN A 32 9.80 -9.02 -8.70
N LYS A 33 9.67 -8.77 -7.39
CA LYS A 33 8.39 -8.73 -6.71
C LYS A 33 8.37 -7.67 -5.61
N PRO A 34 7.30 -6.85 -5.54
CA PRO A 34 7.15 -5.87 -4.47
C PRO A 34 6.98 -6.53 -3.10
N PRO A 35 7.22 -5.79 -2.00
CA PRO A 35 6.86 -6.25 -0.66
C PRO A 35 5.36 -6.53 -0.59
N LYS A 36 4.98 -7.53 0.21
CA LYS A 36 3.62 -8.03 0.32
C LYS A 36 2.98 -7.60 1.63
N LEU A 37 1.77 -7.04 1.52
CA LEU A 37 0.90 -6.68 2.64
C LEU A 37 0.26 -7.96 3.17
N MET A 38 0.73 -8.46 4.32
CA MET A 38 0.28 -9.74 4.88
C MET A 38 -0.89 -9.56 5.85
N SER A 39 -0.95 -8.42 6.55
CA SER A 39 -2.02 -8.07 7.49
C SER A 39 -2.43 -6.60 7.42
N ILE A 40 -3.51 -6.27 8.13
CA ILE A 40 -4.07 -4.91 8.18
C ILE A 40 -3.16 -3.97 8.99
N GLU A 41 -2.51 -4.50 10.02
CA GLU A 41 -1.63 -3.76 10.94
C GLU A 41 -0.35 -3.27 10.24
N GLU A 42 0.08 -4.00 9.20
CA GLU A 42 1.28 -3.68 8.43
C GLU A 42 1.07 -2.53 7.44
N TYR A 43 -0.17 -2.12 7.16
CA TYR A 43 -0.50 -1.23 6.04
C TYR A 43 0.37 0.03 5.97
N TYR A 44 0.50 0.76 7.07
CA TYR A 44 1.23 2.03 7.09
C TYR A 44 2.72 1.82 6.79
N GLY A 45 3.36 0.82 7.41
CA GLY A 45 4.76 0.52 7.13
C GLY A 45 4.97 -0.08 5.74
N TRP A 46 4.05 -0.94 5.29
CA TRP A 46 4.10 -1.54 3.96
C TRP A 46 3.94 -0.51 2.85
N LYS A 47 3.04 0.47 3.02
CA LYS A 47 2.73 1.49 2.00
C LYS A 47 3.97 2.22 1.54
N ASP A 48 4.79 2.69 2.47
CA ASP A 48 6.02 3.43 2.16
C ASP A 48 7.05 2.54 1.47
N ARG A 49 7.19 1.27 1.91
CA ARG A 49 8.10 0.30 1.27
C ARG A 49 7.64 -0.03 -0.16
N PHE A 50 6.35 -0.27 -0.35
CA PHE A 50 5.76 -0.55 -1.65
C PHE A 50 5.92 0.62 -2.61
N GLU A 51 5.59 1.83 -2.16
CA GLU A 51 5.75 3.06 -2.95
C GLU A 51 7.20 3.25 -3.40
N ASN A 52 8.15 3.17 -2.46
CA ASN A 52 9.58 3.30 -2.77
C ASN A 52 10.07 2.22 -3.75
N TRP A 53 9.65 0.97 -3.54
CA TRP A 53 10.04 -0.14 -4.41
C TRP A 53 9.49 0.03 -5.82
N VAL A 54 8.23 0.42 -5.98
CA VAL A 54 7.63 0.61 -7.32
C VAL A 54 8.24 1.81 -8.02
N GLN A 55 8.51 2.92 -7.31
CA GLN A 55 9.15 4.08 -7.91
C GLN A 55 10.58 3.77 -8.38
N ALA A 56 11.34 2.97 -7.62
CA ALA A 56 12.70 2.58 -7.98
C ALA A 56 12.75 1.63 -9.19
N ASN A 57 11.80 0.70 -9.31
CA ASN A 57 11.85 -0.38 -10.31
C ASN A 57 10.91 -0.16 -11.52
N HIS A 58 9.79 0.55 -11.32
CA HIS A 58 8.68 0.66 -12.26
C HIS A 58 8.03 2.05 -12.23
N LEU A 59 8.83 3.12 -12.29
CA LEU A 59 8.36 4.50 -12.21
C LEU A 59 7.22 4.83 -13.18
N ARG A 60 7.28 4.35 -14.42
CA ARG A 60 6.22 4.57 -15.42
C ARG A 60 4.87 3.98 -14.99
N SER A 61 4.90 2.81 -14.33
CA SER A 61 3.71 2.16 -13.77
C SER A 61 3.16 2.95 -12.59
N TRP A 62 4.04 3.52 -11.76
CA TRP A 62 3.65 4.39 -10.65
C TRP A 62 2.88 5.63 -11.12
N GLU A 63 3.23 6.21 -12.27
CA GLU A 63 2.48 7.36 -12.82
C GLU A 63 0.98 7.06 -13.05
N CYS A 64 0.62 5.79 -13.30
CA CYS A 64 -0.76 5.36 -13.54
C CYS A 64 -1.66 5.40 -12.29
N ILE A 65 -1.09 5.39 -11.07
CA ILE A 65 -1.90 5.60 -9.86
C ILE A 65 -2.05 7.09 -9.53
N LEU A 66 -1.08 7.92 -9.95
CA LEU A 66 -1.13 9.38 -9.79
C LEU A 66 -2.13 10.00 -10.77
N LYS A 67 -2.10 9.55 -12.02
CA LYS A 67 -2.99 10.00 -13.09
C LYS A 67 -3.88 8.83 -13.51
N LYS A 68 -5.20 8.98 -13.37
CA LYS A 68 -6.15 7.94 -13.79
C LYS A 68 -5.86 7.57 -15.25
N TYR A 69 -5.52 6.31 -15.50
CA TYR A 69 -5.45 5.80 -16.86
C TYR A 69 -6.82 5.93 -17.52
N VAL A 70 -6.86 6.57 -18.68
CA VAL A 70 -8.08 6.73 -19.48
C VAL A 70 -7.94 5.86 -20.71
N LEU A 71 -8.96 5.04 -20.97
CA LEU A 71 -9.01 4.25 -22.20
C LEU A 71 -9.01 5.18 -23.41
N HIS A 72 -8.07 4.95 -24.32
CA HIS A 72 -7.96 5.70 -25.55
C HIS A 72 -9.19 5.46 -26.43
N ARG A 73 -9.78 6.55 -26.92
CA ARG A 73 -11.00 6.52 -27.75
C ARG A 73 -10.70 6.96 -29.17
N THR A 74 -11.44 6.40 -30.12
CA THR A 74 -11.46 6.84 -31.51
C THR A 74 -12.12 8.23 -31.61
N GLU A 75 -12.08 8.84 -32.79
CA GLU A 75 -12.80 10.08 -33.08
C GLU A 75 -14.32 9.95 -32.85
N LEU A 76 -14.85 8.72 -32.94
CA LEU A 76 -16.25 8.38 -32.69
C LEU A 76 -16.56 8.06 -31.21
N GLN A 77 -15.64 8.40 -30.29
CA GLN A 77 -15.71 8.10 -28.85
C GLN A 77 -15.82 6.61 -28.47
N THR A 78 -15.61 5.68 -29.42
CA THR A 78 -15.53 4.25 -29.13
C THR A 78 -14.15 3.89 -28.59
N THR A 79 -14.05 2.90 -27.71
CA THR A 79 -12.75 2.41 -27.23
C THR A 79 -11.93 1.89 -28.40
N LYS A 80 -10.71 2.41 -28.57
CA LYS A 80 -9.77 1.93 -29.60
C LYS A 80 -9.43 0.45 -29.39
N ASN A 81 -9.26 -0.29 -30.49
CA ASN A 81 -8.66 -1.61 -30.43
C ASN A 81 -7.16 -1.51 -30.10
N LEU A 82 -6.59 -2.53 -29.47
CA LEU A 82 -5.14 -2.62 -29.25
C LEU A 82 -4.34 -2.50 -30.56
N SER A 83 -4.85 -2.93 -31.71
CA SER A 83 -4.17 -2.77 -33.00
C SER A 83 -4.02 -1.29 -33.42
N GLU A 84 -4.92 -0.43 -32.99
CA GLU A 84 -5.00 1.00 -33.35
C GLU A 84 -4.18 1.89 -32.41
N PHE A 85 -3.59 1.31 -31.36
CA PHE A 85 -2.80 2.09 -30.41
C PHE A 85 -1.52 2.58 -31.08
N THR A 86 -1.28 3.87 -30.94
CA THR A 86 0.05 4.46 -31.15
C THR A 86 1.05 3.87 -30.15
N GLU A 87 2.35 4.00 -30.44
CA GLU A 87 3.38 3.47 -29.56
C GLU A 87 3.27 4.04 -28.12
N GLN A 88 2.95 5.33 -27.99
CA GLN A 88 2.76 5.96 -26.70
C GLN A 88 1.54 5.37 -25.94
N GLU A 89 0.43 5.12 -26.63
CA GLU A 89 -0.77 4.50 -26.04
C GLU A 89 -0.48 3.06 -25.59
N ARG A 90 0.32 2.29 -26.34
CA ARG A 90 0.77 0.94 -25.96
C ARG A 90 1.64 0.98 -24.71
N VAL A 91 2.57 1.91 -24.63
CA VAL A 91 3.45 2.10 -23.46
C VAL A 91 2.61 2.39 -22.21
N MET A 92 1.62 3.30 -22.30
CA MET A 92 0.75 3.63 -21.17
C MET A 92 -0.16 2.47 -20.77
N TYR A 93 -0.71 1.74 -21.75
CA TYR A 93 -1.52 0.56 -21.48
C TYR A 93 -0.70 -0.54 -20.78
N LYS A 94 0.54 -0.78 -21.24
CA LYS A 94 1.45 -1.75 -20.61
C LYS A 94 1.81 -1.33 -19.18
N ALA A 95 2.06 -0.03 -18.96
CA ALA A 95 2.33 0.52 -17.63
C ALA A 95 1.13 0.33 -16.68
N GLU A 96 -0.10 0.59 -17.14
CA GLU A 96 -1.32 0.35 -16.36
C GLU A 96 -1.47 -1.13 -15.99
N LYS A 97 -1.29 -2.04 -16.95
CA LYS A 97 -1.37 -3.49 -16.68
C LYS A 97 -0.27 -3.97 -15.74
N MET A 98 0.93 -3.42 -15.88
CA MET A 98 2.03 -3.71 -14.96
C MET A 98 1.68 -3.24 -13.54
N MET A 99 1.17 -2.02 -13.37
CA MET A 99 0.81 -1.49 -12.07
C MET A 99 -0.29 -2.31 -11.38
N ILE A 100 -1.33 -2.71 -12.13
CA ILE A 100 -2.38 -3.62 -11.62
C ILE A 100 -1.75 -4.94 -11.15
N SER A 101 -0.85 -5.53 -11.94
CA SER A 101 -0.18 -6.78 -11.59
C SER A 101 0.68 -6.64 -10.34
N LEU A 102 1.41 -5.53 -10.20
CA LEU A 102 2.22 -5.26 -9.01
C LEU A 102 1.36 -5.14 -7.75
N LEU A 103 0.21 -4.45 -7.84
CA LEU A 103 -0.75 -4.36 -6.73
C LEU A 103 -1.32 -5.73 -6.36
N GLN A 104 -1.71 -6.55 -7.34
CA GLN A 104 -2.21 -7.90 -7.08
C GLN A 104 -1.16 -8.82 -6.43
N GLN A 105 0.12 -8.65 -6.76
CA GLN A 105 1.20 -9.41 -6.13
C GLN A 105 1.49 -8.93 -4.70
N ALA A 106 1.40 -7.62 -4.48
CA ALA A 106 1.74 -6.97 -3.23
C ALA A 106 0.63 -6.99 -2.19
N ILE A 107 -0.60 -7.33 -2.56
CA ILE A 107 -1.75 -7.34 -1.66
C ILE A 107 -2.20 -8.79 -1.48
N LYS A 108 -2.32 -9.25 -0.24
CA LYS A 108 -2.88 -10.57 0.04
C LYS A 108 -4.32 -10.66 -0.45
N GLU A 109 -4.69 -11.81 -1.02
CA GLU A 109 -5.97 -12.01 -1.73
C GLU A 109 -7.19 -11.68 -0.86
N ASP A 110 -7.18 -12.07 0.42
CA ASP A 110 -8.25 -11.78 1.39
C ASP A 110 -8.46 -10.28 1.64
N ILE A 111 -7.39 -9.48 1.56
CA ILE A 111 -7.48 -8.01 1.59
C ILE A 111 -7.99 -7.50 0.24
N PHE A 112 -7.46 -8.03 -0.87
CA PHE A 112 -7.77 -7.56 -2.22
C PHE A 112 -9.25 -7.71 -2.56
N ILE A 113 -9.89 -8.84 -2.23
CA ILE A 113 -11.31 -9.08 -2.52
C ILE A 113 -12.25 -8.14 -1.75
N LEU A 114 -11.79 -7.54 -0.65
CA LEU A 114 -12.58 -6.60 0.17
C LEU A 114 -12.51 -5.16 -0.35
N LEU A 115 -11.70 -4.88 -1.36
CA LEU A 115 -11.55 -3.55 -1.94
C LEU A 115 -12.70 -3.25 -2.91
N GLN A 116 -13.37 -2.11 -2.70
CA GLN A 116 -14.32 -1.56 -3.66
C GLN A 116 -13.57 -0.79 -4.75
N GLN A 117 -13.25 -1.46 -5.86
CA GLN A 117 -12.42 -0.93 -6.97
C GLN A 117 -13.07 -1.13 -8.35
N ASP A 118 -12.62 -0.37 -9.36
CA ASP A 118 -13.12 -0.37 -10.76
C ASP A 118 -12.13 -0.99 -11.79
N LYS A 119 -11.21 -1.82 -11.30
CA LYS A 119 -10.17 -2.57 -12.03
C LYS A 119 -9.13 -1.71 -12.73
N THR A 120 -8.94 -0.48 -12.25
CA THR A 120 -7.81 0.38 -12.63
C THR A 120 -6.77 0.37 -11.52
N ALA A 121 -5.50 0.59 -11.86
CA ALA A 121 -4.42 0.69 -10.87
C ALA A 121 -4.74 1.75 -9.82
N LYS A 122 -5.21 2.91 -10.29
CA LYS A 122 -5.62 4.02 -9.43
C LYS A 122 -6.76 3.65 -8.48
N SER A 123 -7.82 2.98 -8.95
CA SER A 123 -8.93 2.65 -8.06
C SER A 123 -8.57 1.59 -7.03
N ILE A 124 -7.72 0.62 -7.38
CA ILE A 124 -7.19 -0.34 -6.40
C ILE A 124 -6.40 0.41 -5.32
N TRP A 125 -5.49 1.32 -5.72
CA TRP A 125 -4.70 2.12 -4.78
C TRP A 125 -5.55 3.05 -3.91
N ASP A 126 -6.52 3.74 -4.51
CA ASP A 126 -7.42 4.63 -3.77
C ASP A 126 -8.34 3.84 -2.83
N ALA A 127 -8.81 2.65 -3.23
CA ALA A 127 -9.60 1.77 -2.38
C ALA A 127 -8.82 1.28 -1.16
N LEU A 128 -7.53 0.95 -1.31
CA LEU A 128 -6.64 0.65 -0.18
C LEU A 128 -6.57 1.82 0.80
N LYS A 129 -6.26 3.04 0.31
CA LYS A 129 -6.20 4.22 1.17
C LYS A 129 -7.53 4.46 1.89
N VAL A 130 -8.65 4.38 1.19
CA VAL A 130 -9.97 4.53 1.82
C VAL A 130 -10.23 3.44 2.87
N LYS A 131 -9.83 2.20 2.62
CA LYS A 131 -10.00 1.07 3.54
C LYS A 131 -9.21 1.26 4.84
N PHE A 132 -7.99 1.78 4.77
CA PHE A 132 -7.05 1.81 5.90
C PHE A 132 -6.86 3.19 6.54
N GLU A 133 -6.84 4.26 5.73
CA GLU A 133 -6.72 5.65 6.19
C GLU A 133 -8.10 6.28 6.45
N GLY A 134 -9.12 5.73 5.79
CA GLY A 134 -10.48 6.26 5.80
C GLY A 134 -10.79 7.18 4.63
N SER A 135 -12.07 7.42 4.39
CA SER A 135 -12.48 8.43 3.40
C SER A 135 -12.10 9.84 3.86
N GLU A 136 -11.93 10.77 2.91
CA GLU A 136 -11.69 12.18 3.25
C GLU A 136 -12.73 12.73 4.22
N ASN A 137 -14.01 12.33 4.06
CA ASN A 137 -15.09 12.73 4.94
C ASN A 137 -14.90 12.16 6.35
N MET A 138 -14.50 10.89 6.48
CA MET A 138 -14.24 10.29 7.79
C MET A 138 -13.05 10.97 8.48
N ILE A 139 -11.98 11.27 7.73
CA ILE A 139 -10.81 11.99 8.25
C ILE A 139 -11.22 13.41 8.70
N LYS A 140 -12.00 14.13 7.88
CA LYS A 140 -12.52 15.47 8.23
C LYS A 140 -13.41 15.42 9.48
N SER A 141 -14.32 14.44 9.58
CA SER A 141 -15.19 14.27 10.74
C SER A 141 -14.40 13.94 12.00
N LYS A 142 -13.40 13.06 11.94
CA LYS A 142 -12.50 12.75 13.07
C LYS A 142 -11.73 14.00 13.52
N LYS A 143 -11.18 14.78 12.58
CA LYS A 143 -10.49 16.05 12.88
C LYS A 143 -11.42 17.07 13.52
N ALA A 144 -12.65 17.20 13.01
CA ALA A 144 -13.65 18.12 13.57
C ALA A 144 -14.08 17.71 14.99
N LEU A 145 -14.21 16.41 15.25
CA LEU A 145 -14.53 15.88 16.58
C LEU A 145 -13.39 16.15 17.57
N LEU A 146 -12.14 15.79 17.22
CA LEU A 146 -10.97 16.07 18.05
C LEU A 146 -10.80 17.56 18.34
N LYS A 147 -11.01 18.42 17.34
CA LYS A 147 -11.00 19.88 17.54
C LYS A 147 -12.05 20.32 18.55
N LYS A 148 -13.29 19.81 18.44
CA LYS A 148 -14.36 20.12 19.38
C LYS A 148 -14.04 19.61 20.79
N GLU A 149 -13.50 18.40 20.92
CA GLU A 149 -13.09 17.84 22.21
C GLU A 149 -11.96 18.64 22.84
N PHE A 150 -10.99 19.09 22.04
CA PHE A 150 -9.93 20.00 22.46
C PHE A 150 -10.46 21.37 22.89
N ASP A 151 -11.36 21.98 22.12
CA ASP A 151 -11.98 23.27 22.45
C ASP A 151 -12.81 23.19 23.75
N LEU A 152 -13.41 22.03 24.04
CA LEU A 152 -14.15 21.76 25.28
C LEU A 152 -13.26 21.25 26.42
N PHE A 153 -11.98 20.98 26.18
CA PHE A 153 -11.10 20.37 27.15
C PHE A 153 -10.83 21.33 28.31
N SER A 154 -11.17 20.89 29.51
CA SER A 154 -10.93 21.61 30.75
C SER A 154 -10.66 20.63 31.89
N SER A 155 -10.02 21.12 32.94
CA SER A 155 -9.82 20.35 34.17
C SER A 155 -11.14 20.09 34.86
N LEU A 156 -11.36 18.85 35.31
CA LEU A 156 -12.52 18.53 36.12
C LEU A 156 -12.29 18.88 37.61
N PRO A 157 -13.34 19.24 38.37
CA PRO A 157 -13.23 19.45 39.81
C PRO A 157 -12.70 18.19 40.52
N GLY A 158 -11.62 18.35 41.30
CA GLY A 158 -10.98 17.23 42.01
C GLY A 158 -10.15 16.28 41.12
N GLU A 159 -9.92 16.62 39.86
CA GLU A 159 -9.07 15.84 38.96
C GLU A 159 -7.59 15.99 39.33
N VAL A 160 -6.89 14.86 39.45
CA VAL A 160 -5.45 14.84 39.67
C VAL A 160 -4.68 15.09 38.36
N THR A 161 -3.56 15.80 38.45
CA THR A 161 -2.75 16.21 37.29
C THR A 161 -2.40 15.08 36.34
N LYS A 162 -2.10 13.88 36.85
CA LYS A 162 -1.81 12.70 36.02
C LYS A 162 -2.98 12.36 35.09
N LYS A 163 -4.22 12.38 35.60
CA LYS A 163 -5.42 12.07 34.80
C LYS A 163 -5.72 13.17 33.77
N LEU A 164 -5.48 14.44 34.14
CA LEU A 164 -5.58 15.56 33.20
C LEU A 164 -4.61 15.38 32.02
N ILE A 165 -3.34 15.06 32.30
CA ILE A 165 -2.32 14.82 31.27
C ILE A 165 -2.69 13.61 30.41
N GLU A 166 -3.11 12.50 31.02
CA GLU A 166 -3.55 11.31 30.28
C GLU A 166 -4.66 11.67 29.29
N ARG A 167 -5.73 12.35 29.73
CA ARG A 167 -6.82 12.79 28.82
C ARG A 167 -6.34 13.74 27.74
N TYR A 168 -5.47 14.70 28.08
CA TYR A 168 -4.91 15.63 27.11
C TYR A 168 -4.13 14.88 26.02
N CYS A 169 -3.29 13.92 26.39
CA CYS A 169 -2.52 13.10 25.44
C CYS A 169 -3.37 12.33 24.43
N HIS A 170 -4.64 12.05 24.72
CA HIS A 170 -5.55 11.41 23.75
C HIS A 170 -6.06 12.39 22.67
N LEU A 171 -5.86 13.70 22.85
CA LEU A 171 -6.31 14.76 21.93
C LEU A 171 -5.19 15.29 21.02
N VAL A 172 -3.94 14.84 21.20
CA VAL A 172 -2.74 15.32 20.49
C VAL A 172 -2.16 14.24 19.57
#